data_AF-A0A945K5V0-F1
#
_entry.id   AF-A0A945K5V0-F1
#
_cell.length_a   1.000
_cell.length_b   1.000
_cell.length_c   1.000
_cell.angle_alpha   90.00
_cell.angle_beta   90.00
_cell.angle_gamma   90.00
#
_symmetry.space_group_name_H-M   'P 1'
#
loop_
_entity.id
_entity.type
_entity.pdbx_description
1 polymer ?
#
loop_
_entity_poly.entity_id
_entity_poly.type
_entity_poly.pdbx_seq_one_letter_code
_entity_poly.pdbx_strand_id
1 'polypeptide(L)'
;EEIPFSPIAGGAPNREGEYTQASGVLFYEQRVYIANNTDPNGTQPIQNTLIHAENGSWLYHTIQEQMEGAFGPDTVPHSTPIPIQNSDTQYNKQISVPHGNSVLMVGGPVVLGMGNPTFPTADKSIPPFTDASIVDPSTALTTQLKALNSKGITVDSYSSITVSTSNSGGGVNNITFEESYGKVISMETTWYVENLSNGTVQLQYIQTIILQFSIGGAPTQFSHIDANTLQLVDEKFVQVNSNQSWQSIGVTVSSEKPVVITYKSGQWTADPSSNNGNLYDANGNSNVTVTQSGYPIQNVNMGALIGKVGSYPPFLIGNGPVLTPAGQSGFLQLCINDDLNKEFGAGLTDNIGSLQISIQL
;
A
#
# COMPACT_ATOMS: atom_id res chain seq x y z
N GLU A 1 -9.38 -5.77 -1.54
CA GLU A 1 -8.14 -5.31 -2.18
C GLU A 1 -7.51 -4.24 -1.30
N GLU A 2 -6.18 -4.16 -1.29
CA GLU A 2 -5.43 -3.13 -0.57
C GLU A 2 -4.27 -2.63 -1.43
N ILE A 3 -3.95 -1.32 -1.31
CA ILE A 3 -2.79 -0.69 -1.94
C ILE A 3 -2.07 0.24 -0.96
N PRO A 4 -1.04 -0.25 -0.23
CA PRO A 4 -0.13 0.62 0.52
C PRO A 4 0.76 1.44 -0.40
N PHE A 5 1.09 2.66 0.04
CA PHE A 5 2.01 3.57 -0.64
C PHE A 5 3.19 3.95 0.26
N SER A 6 4.39 4.05 -0.31
CA SER A 6 5.61 4.47 0.40
C SER A 6 6.42 5.46 -0.44
N PRO A 7 6.45 6.76 -0.07
CA PRO A 7 7.25 7.74 -0.80
C PRO A 7 8.74 7.64 -0.44
N ILE A 8 9.62 7.96 -1.39
CA ILE A 8 11.03 8.20 -1.09
C ILE A 8 11.23 9.69 -0.81
N ALA A 9 11.80 10.03 0.35
CA ALA A 9 12.02 11.42 0.79
C ALA A 9 13.13 12.17 0.01
N GLY A 10 13.70 11.58 -1.04
CA GLY A 10 14.79 12.16 -1.82
C GLY A 10 14.61 11.91 -3.31
N GLY A 11 15.13 12.83 -4.13
CA GLY A 11 15.16 12.65 -5.58
C GLY A 11 16.22 11.61 -5.99
N ALA A 12 15.93 10.83 -7.03
CA ALA A 12 16.90 9.97 -7.71
C ALA A 12 17.29 10.61 -9.05
N PRO A 13 18.23 11.59 -9.07
CA PRO A 13 18.59 12.28 -10.30
C PRO A 13 19.32 11.33 -11.25
N ASN A 14 18.82 11.20 -12.47
CA ASN A 14 19.58 10.62 -13.57
C ASN A 14 20.54 11.69 -14.13
N ARG A 15 21.84 11.40 -14.07
CA ARG A 15 22.92 12.36 -14.35
C ARG A 15 23.77 11.85 -15.50
N GLU A 16 23.52 12.38 -16.69
CA GLU A 16 24.39 12.25 -17.86
C GLU A 16 24.00 13.35 -18.87
N GLY A 17 24.95 13.90 -19.62
CA GLY A 17 24.68 14.92 -20.65
C GLY A 17 24.84 16.37 -20.17
N GLU A 18 23.96 17.25 -20.63
CA GLU A 18 23.99 18.71 -20.43
C GLU A 18 22.85 19.23 -19.51
N TYR A 19 22.07 18.32 -18.93
CA TYR A 19 20.95 18.58 -18.03
C TYR A 19 20.70 17.34 -17.14
N THR A 20 19.89 17.48 -16.09
CA THR A 20 19.54 16.39 -15.16
C THR A 20 18.06 16.10 -15.21
N GLN A 21 17.67 14.83 -15.11
CA GLN A 21 16.29 14.44 -14.85
C GLN A 21 16.15 14.03 -13.39
N ALA A 22 15.47 14.85 -12.59
CA ALA A 22 15.07 14.46 -11.25
C ALA A 22 13.83 13.57 -11.31
N SER A 23 13.80 12.55 -10.46
CA SER A 23 12.69 11.60 -10.37
C SER A 23 12.16 11.55 -8.94
N GLY A 24 10.88 11.83 -8.77
CA GLY A 24 10.11 11.48 -7.57
C GLY A 24 9.55 10.07 -7.69
N VAL A 25 9.53 9.31 -6.60
CA VAL A 25 9.10 7.90 -6.60
C VAL A 25 8.13 7.62 -5.46
N LEU A 26 7.03 6.96 -5.80
CA LEU A 26 6.05 6.41 -4.89
C LEU A 26 5.96 4.90 -5.11
N PHE A 27 6.49 4.11 -4.17
CA PHE A 27 6.33 2.65 -4.22
C PHE A 27 4.92 2.24 -3.79
N TYR A 28 4.44 1.14 -4.36
CA TYR A 28 3.19 0.54 -3.96
C TYR A 28 3.24 -0.99 -4.07
N GLU A 29 2.38 -1.64 -3.30
CA GLU A 29 2.01 -3.05 -3.48
C GLU A 29 0.51 -3.10 -3.68
N GLN A 30 0.00 -3.92 -4.59
CA GLN A 30 -1.43 -4.17 -4.74
C GLN A 30 -1.69 -5.66 -4.49
N ARG A 31 -2.74 -5.97 -3.72
CA ARG A 31 -3.14 -7.34 -3.43
C ARG A 31 -4.63 -7.53 -3.60
N VAL A 32 -5.02 -8.47 -4.45
CA VAL A 32 -6.41 -8.79 -4.76
C VAL A 32 -6.76 -10.17 -4.22
N TYR A 33 -7.87 -10.24 -3.50
CA TYR A 33 -8.35 -11.44 -2.83
C TYR A 33 -9.76 -11.78 -3.31
N ILE A 34 -10.08 -13.08 -3.34
CA ILE A 34 -11.43 -13.53 -3.63
C ILE A 34 -12.38 -13.10 -2.51
N ALA A 35 -13.34 -12.24 -2.83
CA ALA A 35 -14.25 -11.66 -1.84
C ALA A 35 -15.28 -12.67 -1.30
N ASN A 36 -16.04 -13.32 -2.19
CA ASN A 36 -17.11 -14.28 -1.84
C ASN A 36 -17.37 -15.17 -3.05
N ASN A 37 -16.70 -16.32 -3.15
CA ASN A 37 -16.99 -17.30 -4.18
C ASN A 37 -16.98 -18.71 -3.57
N THR A 38 -18.00 -19.50 -3.89
CA THR A 38 -18.00 -20.94 -3.67
C THR A 38 -16.99 -21.58 -4.63
N ASP A 39 -16.18 -22.53 -4.14
CA ASP A 39 -15.31 -23.32 -5.00
C ASP A 39 -16.11 -23.98 -6.14
N PRO A 40 -15.72 -23.79 -7.41
CA PRO A 40 -16.36 -24.43 -8.56
C PRO A 40 -16.47 -25.96 -8.42
N ASN A 41 -15.59 -26.57 -7.62
CA ASN A 41 -15.53 -28.01 -7.33
C ASN A 41 -15.97 -28.36 -5.89
N GLY A 42 -16.51 -27.40 -5.13
CA GLY A 42 -17.25 -27.63 -3.89
C GLY A 42 -16.48 -28.18 -2.68
N THR A 43 -15.15 -28.12 -2.66
CA THR A 43 -14.35 -28.81 -1.61
C THR A 43 -13.82 -27.88 -0.51
N GLN A 44 -13.59 -26.58 -0.77
CA GLN A 44 -13.22 -25.58 0.27
C GLN A 44 -13.66 -24.14 -0.10
N PRO A 45 -14.04 -23.27 0.86
CA PRO A 45 -14.23 -21.85 0.57
C PRO A 45 -12.88 -21.21 0.15
N ILE A 46 -12.81 -20.66 -1.06
CA ILE A 46 -11.63 -19.95 -1.59
C ILE A 46 -11.62 -18.46 -1.21
N GLN A 47 -12.51 -18.05 -0.32
CA GLN A 47 -12.56 -16.69 0.21
C GLN A 47 -11.21 -16.30 0.81
N ASN A 48 -10.79 -15.05 0.60
CA ASN A 48 -9.50 -14.50 1.02
C ASN A 48 -8.27 -15.18 0.40
N THR A 49 -8.46 -15.98 -0.66
CA THR A 49 -7.32 -16.46 -1.46
C THR A 49 -6.77 -15.30 -2.28
N LEU A 50 -5.47 -15.05 -2.18
CA LEU A 50 -4.75 -14.10 -3.02
C LEU A 50 -4.78 -14.62 -4.47
N ILE A 51 -5.34 -13.82 -5.38
CA ILE A 51 -5.44 -14.15 -6.81
C ILE A 51 -4.58 -13.26 -7.69
N HIS A 52 -4.21 -12.09 -7.19
CA HIS A 52 -3.31 -11.19 -7.88
C HIS A 52 -2.48 -10.42 -6.85
N ALA A 53 -1.20 -10.24 -7.18
CA ALA A 53 -0.32 -9.32 -6.49
C ALA A 53 0.50 -8.60 -7.54
N GLU A 54 0.71 -7.31 -7.35
CA GLU A 54 1.71 -6.55 -8.11
C GLU A 54 2.49 -5.66 -7.14
N ASN A 55 3.77 -5.47 -7.41
CA ASN A 55 4.60 -4.49 -6.71
C ASN A 55 5.24 -3.58 -7.75
N GLY A 56 5.27 -2.29 -7.44
CA GLY A 56 5.64 -1.31 -8.44
C GLY A 56 5.97 0.05 -7.88
N SER A 57 6.19 0.97 -8.79
CA SER A 57 6.42 2.37 -8.48
C SER A 57 5.72 3.28 -9.46
N TRP A 58 5.21 4.38 -8.94
CA TRP A 58 4.87 5.56 -9.71
C TRP A 58 6.06 6.50 -9.69
N LEU A 59 6.46 6.97 -10.86
CA LEU A 59 7.53 7.94 -11.02
C LEU A 59 7.00 9.23 -11.62
N TYR A 60 7.57 10.33 -11.18
CA TYR A 60 7.36 11.67 -11.72
C TYR A 60 8.70 12.28 -12.11
N HIS A 61 8.83 12.74 -13.35
CA HIS A 61 10.08 13.24 -13.89
C HIS A 61 10.06 14.74 -14.13
N THR A 62 11.19 15.39 -13.83
CA THR A 62 11.41 16.81 -14.16
C THR A 62 12.82 17.01 -14.71
N ILE A 63 12.91 17.64 -15.87
CA ILE A 63 14.18 18.14 -16.40
C ILE A 63 14.55 19.41 -15.64
N GLN A 64 15.81 19.49 -15.22
CA GLN A 64 16.40 20.63 -14.53
C GLN A 64 17.85 20.82 -14.97
N GLU A 65 18.42 21.98 -14.63
CA GLU A 65 19.84 22.24 -14.84
C GLU A 65 20.71 21.20 -14.13
N GLN A 66 21.82 20.86 -14.76
CA GLN A 66 22.76 19.93 -14.19
C GLN A 66 23.49 20.55 -13.01
N MET A 67 23.36 19.93 -11.85
CA MET A 67 24.07 20.34 -10.64
C MET A 67 25.27 19.43 -10.38
N GLU A 68 26.36 20.05 -9.96
CA GLU A 68 27.52 19.35 -9.46
C GLU A 68 27.15 18.45 -8.25
N GLY A 69 27.72 17.24 -8.23
CA GLY A 69 27.61 16.33 -7.10
C GLY A 69 28.69 16.62 -6.04
N ALA A 70 28.56 16.05 -4.85
CA ALA A 70 29.50 16.24 -3.73
C ALA A 70 30.97 15.81 -4.03
N PHE A 71 31.20 15.12 -5.15
CA PHE A 71 32.50 14.61 -5.59
C PHE A 71 32.81 14.99 -7.04
N GLY A 72 32.20 16.06 -7.55
CA GLY A 72 32.33 16.49 -8.95
C GLY A 72 33.67 17.17 -9.29
N PRO A 73 33.98 17.35 -10.58
CA PRO A 73 35.24 17.90 -11.07
C PRO A 73 35.30 19.45 -11.13
N ASP A 74 34.46 20.17 -10.38
CA ASP A 74 34.23 21.63 -10.39
C ASP A 74 33.70 22.20 -11.72
N THR A 75 33.35 21.34 -12.68
CA THR A 75 32.79 21.73 -13.98
C THR A 75 31.82 20.68 -14.49
N VAL A 76 30.56 21.08 -14.68
CA VAL A 76 29.53 20.23 -15.28
C VAL A 76 29.12 20.76 -16.66
N PRO A 77 28.97 19.89 -17.67
CA PRO A 77 28.37 20.29 -18.93
C PRO A 77 26.97 20.87 -18.69
N HIS A 78 26.63 21.94 -19.42
CA HIS A 78 25.33 22.60 -19.33
C HIS A 78 24.88 23.06 -20.71
N SER A 79 23.57 22.99 -20.95
CA SER A 79 22.91 23.51 -22.15
C SER A 79 22.09 24.75 -21.81
N THR A 80 21.98 25.69 -22.74
CA THR A 80 21.12 26.87 -22.56
C THR A 80 20.48 27.25 -23.90
N PRO A 81 19.13 27.13 -24.04
CA PRO A 81 18.18 26.66 -23.03
C PRO A 81 18.26 25.14 -22.83
N ILE A 82 17.96 24.67 -21.61
CA ILE A 82 17.73 23.24 -21.37
C ILE A 82 16.40 22.78 -22.02
N PRO A 83 16.25 21.50 -22.39
CA PRO A 83 14.99 20.98 -22.91
C PRO A 83 13.84 21.09 -21.91
N ILE A 84 12.63 21.29 -22.42
CA ILE A 84 11.40 21.27 -21.61
C ILE A 84 10.95 19.81 -21.45
N GLN A 85 10.62 19.40 -20.22
CA GLN A 85 10.05 18.09 -19.94
C GLN A 85 8.73 17.92 -20.73
N ASN A 86 8.64 16.87 -21.54
CA ASN A 86 7.40 16.52 -22.23
C ASN A 86 6.36 16.09 -21.18
N SER A 87 5.22 16.78 -21.15
CA SER A 87 4.10 16.51 -20.25
C SER A 87 3.43 15.16 -20.53
N ASP A 88 3.47 14.69 -21.78
CA ASP A 88 2.80 13.47 -22.21
C ASP A 88 3.55 12.20 -21.78
N THR A 89 4.80 12.37 -21.33
CA THR A 89 5.68 11.27 -20.88
C THR A 89 6.34 11.62 -19.55
N GLN A 90 5.67 12.44 -18.73
CA GLN A 90 6.22 12.95 -17.48
C GLN A 90 6.12 11.93 -16.34
N TYR A 91 5.16 11.02 -16.43
CA TYR A 91 4.86 10.05 -15.39
C TYR A 91 5.03 8.63 -15.91
N ASN A 92 5.51 7.76 -15.03
CA ASN A 92 5.66 6.35 -15.33
C ASN A 92 5.03 5.48 -14.24
N LYS A 93 4.43 4.36 -14.62
CA LYS A 93 4.07 3.26 -13.73
C LYS A 93 4.94 2.05 -14.09
N GLN A 94 5.82 1.66 -13.18
CA GLN A 94 6.63 0.45 -13.28
C GLN A 94 6.00 -0.65 -12.46
N ILE A 95 5.83 -1.82 -13.04
CA ILE A 95 5.16 -2.96 -12.40
C ILE A 95 6.01 -4.21 -12.59
N SER A 96 6.20 -4.96 -11.51
CA SER A 96 6.56 -6.36 -11.56
C SER A 96 5.36 -7.19 -11.14
N VAL A 97 4.97 -8.12 -12.02
CA VAL A 97 3.87 -9.05 -11.75
C VAL A 97 4.50 -10.43 -11.52
N PRO A 98 4.19 -11.14 -10.42
CA PRO A 98 4.77 -12.44 -10.08
C PRO A 98 4.35 -13.58 -11.03
N HIS A 99 3.61 -13.26 -12.10
CA HIS A 99 3.44 -14.12 -13.28
C HIS A 99 4.68 -14.15 -14.19
N GLY A 100 5.64 -13.23 -13.98
CA GLY A 100 6.88 -13.14 -14.76
C GLY A 100 6.87 -12.05 -15.82
N ASN A 101 6.16 -10.94 -15.55
CA ASN A 101 6.13 -9.78 -16.44
C ASN A 101 6.81 -8.59 -15.75
N SER A 102 7.56 -7.82 -16.53
CA SER A 102 8.04 -6.48 -16.15
C SER A 102 7.44 -5.47 -17.11
N VAL A 103 6.74 -4.48 -16.59
CA VAL A 103 5.96 -3.53 -17.37
C VAL A 103 6.38 -2.11 -17.03
N LEU A 104 6.61 -1.31 -18.07
CA LEU A 104 6.81 0.13 -17.97
C LEU A 104 5.71 0.82 -18.79
N MET A 105 4.79 1.48 -18.09
CA MET A 105 3.81 2.37 -18.70
C MET A 105 4.26 3.82 -18.55
N VAL A 106 4.12 4.59 -19.61
CA VAL A 106 4.51 6.01 -19.67
C VAL A 106 3.27 6.84 -19.95
N GLY A 107 3.16 8.05 -19.40
CA GLY A 107 2.04 8.93 -19.68
C GLY A 107 2.06 10.27 -18.96
N GLY A 108 0.86 10.84 -18.82
CA GLY A 108 0.62 12.23 -18.49
C GLY A 108 0.01 13.01 -19.66
N PRO A 109 -0.27 14.31 -19.49
CA PRO A 109 -0.26 15.03 -18.21
C PRO A 109 -1.35 14.55 -17.26
N VAL A 110 -1.27 14.99 -16.01
CA VAL A 110 -2.40 14.89 -15.08
C VAL A 110 -3.53 15.79 -15.58
N VAL A 111 -4.73 15.24 -15.68
CA VAL A 111 -5.95 15.96 -16.02
C VAL A 111 -6.71 16.28 -14.74
N LEU A 112 -7.24 17.50 -14.64
CA LEU A 112 -8.08 17.92 -13.53
C LEU A 112 -9.53 18.04 -14.01
N GLY A 113 -10.48 17.66 -13.16
CA GLY A 113 -11.89 17.78 -13.47
C GLY A 113 -12.75 17.99 -12.23
N MET A 114 -14.03 18.27 -12.51
CA MET A 114 -15.09 18.49 -11.52
C MET A 114 -16.23 17.53 -11.81
N GLY A 115 -16.98 17.13 -10.79
CA GLY A 115 -18.04 16.14 -10.97
C GLY A 115 -17.49 14.73 -11.24
N ASN A 116 -18.39 13.81 -11.58
CA ASN A 116 -18.04 12.42 -11.81
C ASN A 116 -17.09 12.30 -13.03
N PRO A 117 -15.94 11.61 -12.92
CA PRO A 117 -15.11 11.30 -14.07
C PRO A 117 -15.81 10.34 -15.03
N THR A 118 -15.30 10.30 -16.27
CA THR A 118 -15.69 9.33 -17.28
C THR A 118 -14.65 8.24 -17.36
N PHE A 119 -15.07 6.98 -17.28
CA PHE A 119 -14.16 5.84 -17.37
C PHE A 119 -14.09 5.30 -18.79
N PRO A 120 -12.91 4.84 -19.24
CA PRO A 120 -12.81 4.06 -20.47
C PRO A 120 -13.62 2.76 -20.33
N THR A 121 -14.28 2.38 -21.43
CA THR A 121 -15.06 1.15 -21.51
C THR A 121 -14.30 0.08 -22.28
N ALA A 122 -14.62 -1.18 -22.02
CA ALA A 122 -14.07 -2.32 -22.72
C ALA A 122 -14.27 -2.22 -24.24
N ASP A 123 -13.23 -2.53 -25.01
CA ASP A 123 -13.32 -2.65 -26.46
C ASP A 123 -14.16 -3.89 -26.82
N LYS A 124 -15.37 -3.64 -27.36
CA LYS A 124 -16.33 -4.67 -27.75
C LYS A 124 -15.92 -5.46 -28.99
N SER A 125 -14.79 -5.13 -29.62
CA SER A 125 -14.19 -5.91 -30.70
C SER A 125 -13.19 -6.97 -30.21
N ILE A 126 -12.79 -6.93 -28.93
CA ILE A 126 -11.80 -7.85 -28.35
C ILE A 126 -12.47 -8.79 -27.34
N PRO A 127 -12.25 -10.12 -27.42
CA PRO A 127 -12.70 -11.06 -26.39
C PRO A 127 -12.22 -10.66 -24.99
N PRO A 128 -12.96 -10.95 -23.92
CA PRO A 128 -14.26 -11.62 -23.90
C PRO A 128 -15.43 -10.68 -24.21
N PHE A 129 -15.19 -9.38 -24.37
CA PHE A 129 -16.23 -8.37 -24.44
C PHE A 129 -16.95 -8.26 -25.79
N THR A 130 -16.55 -9.08 -26.77
CA THR A 130 -17.36 -9.36 -27.97
C THR A 130 -18.68 -10.04 -27.62
N ASP A 131 -18.73 -10.78 -26.50
CA ASP A 131 -19.97 -11.29 -25.92
C ASP A 131 -20.63 -10.19 -25.08
N ALA A 132 -21.81 -9.73 -25.51
CA ALA A 132 -22.57 -8.68 -24.86
C ALA A 132 -23.09 -9.07 -23.45
N SER A 133 -23.10 -10.35 -23.10
CA SER A 133 -23.46 -10.81 -21.76
C SER A 133 -22.34 -10.58 -20.73
N ILE A 134 -21.10 -10.38 -21.19
CA ILE A 134 -19.96 -10.11 -20.32
C ILE A 134 -20.02 -8.67 -19.83
N VAL A 135 -20.12 -8.52 -18.51
CA VAL A 135 -20.13 -7.22 -17.84
C VAL A 135 -18.78 -6.56 -17.96
N ASP A 136 -18.78 -5.31 -18.43
CA ASP A 136 -17.60 -4.46 -18.46
C ASP A 136 -17.24 -4.01 -17.03
N PRO A 137 -16.03 -4.30 -16.51
CA PRO A 137 -15.64 -3.94 -15.16
C PRO A 137 -15.71 -2.44 -14.86
N SER A 138 -15.55 -1.56 -15.86
CA SER A 138 -15.69 -0.10 -15.69
C SER A 138 -17.09 0.30 -15.19
N THR A 139 -18.10 -0.54 -15.42
CA THR A 139 -19.47 -0.30 -14.93
C THR A 139 -19.55 -0.31 -13.40
N ALA A 140 -18.65 -1.00 -12.70
CA ALA A 140 -18.57 -0.98 -11.24
C ALA A 140 -18.26 0.43 -10.72
N LEU A 141 -17.35 1.15 -11.38
CA LEU A 141 -16.96 2.52 -11.02
C LEU A 141 -18.14 3.50 -11.20
N THR A 142 -18.79 3.46 -12.37
CA THR A 142 -19.98 4.30 -12.63
C THR A 142 -21.13 3.99 -11.68
N THR A 143 -21.33 2.72 -11.31
CA THR A 143 -22.38 2.29 -10.39
C THR A 143 -22.11 2.78 -8.98
N GLN A 144 -20.85 2.75 -8.53
CA GLN A 144 -20.44 3.28 -7.23
C GLN A 144 -20.71 4.78 -7.13
N LEU A 145 -20.34 5.56 -8.15
CA LEU A 145 -20.61 7.01 -8.17
C LEU A 145 -22.11 7.32 -8.17
N LYS A 146 -22.92 6.57 -8.93
CA LYS A 146 -24.39 6.68 -8.88
C LYS A 146 -24.95 6.39 -7.49
N ALA A 147 -24.40 5.38 -6.80
CA ALA A 147 -24.80 5.03 -5.44
C ALA A 147 -24.38 6.08 -4.40
N LEU A 148 -23.29 6.82 -4.62
CA LEU A 148 -22.93 7.99 -3.83
C LEU A 148 -23.89 9.16 -4.11
N ASN A 149 -24.16 9.45 -5.39
CA ASN A 149 -25.04 10.56 -5.78
C ASN A 149 -26.47 10.38 -5.26
N SER A 150 -26.99 9.14 -5.21
CA SER A 150 -28.30 8.87 -4.62
C SER A 150 -28.37 9.14 -3.12
N LYS A 151 -27.22 9.23 -2.45
CA LYS A 151 -27.06 9.63 -1.04
C LYS A 151 -26.71 11.10 -0.88
N GLY A 152 -26.71 11.89 -1.96
CA GLY A 152 -26.31 13.30 -1.95
C GLY A 152 -24.80 13.55 -1.86
N ILE A 153 -23.98 12.51 -2.04
CA ILE A 153 -22.52 12.63 -2.06
C ILE A 153 -22.07 12.77 -3.52
N THR A 154 -21.31 13.81 -3.83
CA THR A 154 -20.83 14.13 -5.18
C THR A 154 -19.30 14.13 -5.22
N VAL A 155 -18.73 13.91 -6.41
CA VAL A 155 -17.32 14.21 -6.65
C VAL A 155 -17.20 15.73 -6.83
N ASP A 156 -16.56 16.41 -5.89
CA ASP A 156 -16.33 17.86 -6.00
C ASP A 156 -15.24 18.13 -7.03
N SER A 157 -14.15 17.37 -6.95
CA SER A 157 -13.02 17.48 -7.86
C SER A 157 -12.32 16.13 -8.02
N TYR A 158 -11.64 15.93 -9.15
CA TYR A 158 -10.73 14.81 -9.32
C TYR A 158 -9.47 15.23 -10.06
N SER A 159 -8.39 14.49 -9.82
CA SER A 159 -7.23 14.43 -10.71
C SER A 159 -7.16 13.04 -11.32
N SER A 160 -6.79 12.95 -12.59
CA SER A 160 -6.63 11.68 -13.28
C SER A 160 -5.34 11.61 -14.05
N ILE A 161 -4.76 10.41 -14.11
CA ILE A 161 -3.57 10.15 -14.91
C ILE A 161 -3.68 8.82 -15.63
N THR A 162 -3.40 8.85 -16.94
CA THR A 162 -3.34 7.67 -17.79
C THR A 162 -1.90 7.41 -18.20
N VAL A 163 -1.48 6.16 -18.09
CA VAL A 163 -0.18 5.67 -18.53
C VAL A 163 -0.37 4.41 -19.38
N SER A 164 0.45 4.23 -20.40
CA SER A 164 0.34 3.11 -21.34
C SER A 164 1.72 2.58 -21.76
N THR A 165 1.82 1.28 -22.00
CA THR A 165 3.01 0.65 -22.58
C THR A 165 3.19 1.02 -24.04
N SER A 166 2.14 1.52 -24.69
CA SER A 166 2.16 1.94 -26.09
C SER A 166 2.68 3.37 -26.27
N ASN A 167 2.82 4.13 -25.19
CA ASN A 167 3.43 5.46 -25.23
C ASN A 167 4.96 5.35 -25.40
N SER A 168 5.58 6.40 -25.94
CA SER A 168 7.02 6.42 -26.19
C SER A 168 7.81 6.18 -24.90
N GLY A 169 8.74 5.21 -24.94
CA GLY A 169 9.52 4.77 -23.78
C GLY A 169 8.85 3.67 -22.93
N GLY A 170 7.59 3.35 -23.20
CA GLY A 170 6.88 2.24 -22.56
C GLY A 170 7.21 0.88 -23.17
N GLY A 171 6.85 -0.20 -22.46
CA GLY A 171 7.02 -1.56 -22.95
C GLY A 171 6.63 -2.64 -21.96
N VAL A 172 6.60 -3.87 -22.47
CA VAL A 172 6.35 -5.10 -21.72
C VAL A 172 7.48 -6.06 -21.98
N ASN A 173 8.01 -6.68 -20.92
CA ASN A 173 8.94 -7.80 -21.01
C ASN A 173 8.32 -9.02 -20.32
N ASN A 174 8.26 -10.13 -21.05
CA ASN A 174 7.68 -11.39 -20.60
C ASN A 174 8.79 -12.43 -20.45
N ILE A 175 8.73 -13.25 -19.41
CA ILE A 175 9.54 -14.47 -19.36
C ILE A 175 9.08 -15.49 -20.42
N THR A 176 9.92 -16.50 -20.66
CA THR A 176 9.66 -17.55 -21.67
C THR A 176 8.31 -18.25 -21.51
N PHE A 177 7.86 -18.47 -20.27
CA PHE A 177 6.57 -19.11 -20.01
C PHE A 177 5.41 -18.25 -20.52
N GLU A 178 5.40 -16.97 -20.16
CA GLU A 178 4.38 -16.02 -20.59
C GLU A 178 4.39 -15.81 -22.10
N GLU A 179 5.56 -15.72 -22.74
CA GLU A 179 5.67 -15.67 -24.21
C GLU A 179 4.99 -16.87 -24.91
N SER A 180 4.85 -18.00 -24.21
CA SER A 180 4.28 -19.23 -24.77
C SER A 180 2.80 -19.43 -24.43
N TYR A 181 2.33 -18.96 -23.27
CA TYR A 181 1.04 -19.39 -22.71
C TYR A 181 0.11 -18.26 -22.25
N GLY A 182 0.57 -17.01 -22.19
CA GLY A 182 -0.20 -15.92 -21.58
C GLY A 182 0.35 -14.53 -21.89
N LYS A 183 0.94 -14.35 -23.07
CA LYS A 183 1.77 -13.18 -23.38
C LYS A 183 1.03 -11.88 -23.12
N VAL A 184 1.61 -11.01 -22.30
CA VAL A 184 1.15 -9.63 -22.16
C VAL A 184 1.67 -8.84 -23.37
N ILE A 185 0.75 -8.27 -24.14
CA ILE A 185 1.02 -7.50 -25.36
C ILE A 185 1.13 -6.01 -25.05
N SER A 186 0.16 -5.51 -24.28
CA SER A 186 0.11 -4.12 -23.86
C SER A 186 -0.67 -3.98 -22.57
N MET A 187 -0.44 -2.85 -21.90
CA MET A 187 -1.10 -2.49 -20.68
C MET A 187 -1.36 -0.98 -20.65
N GLU A 188 -2.54 -0.61 -20.19
CA GLU A 188 -2.94 0.77 -19.95
C GLU A 188 -3.57 0.86 -18.57
N THR A 189 -3.26 1.92 -17.83
CA THR A 189 -3.84 2.17 -16.51
C THR A 189 -4.25 3.62 -16.41
N THR A 190 -5.47 3.86 -15.92
CA THR A 190 -5.91 5.20 -15.51
C THR A 190 -6.29 5.21 -14.05
N TRP A 191 -5.72 6.14 -13.29
CA TRP A 191 -6.05 6.41 -11.89
C TRP A 191 -6.81 7.72 -11.78
N TYR A 192 -7.82 7.75 -10.91
CA TYR A 192 -8.65 8.89 -10.56
C TYR A 192 -8.59 9.09 -9.04
N VAL A 193 -7.99 10.17 -8.58
CA VAL A 193 -8.03 10.58 -7.17
C VAL A 193 -9.15 11.61 -7.03
N GLU A 194 -10.17 11.26 -6.27
CA GLU A 194 -11.41 12.01 -6.17
C GLU A 194 -11.59 12.56 -4.75
N ASN A 195 -11.91 13.85 -4.66
CA ASN A 195 -12.38 14.48 -3.43
C ASN A 195 -13.90 14.53 -3.46
N LEU A 196 -14.54 13.87 -2.50
CA LEU A 196 -15.99 13.82 -2.37
C LEU A 196 -16.52 14.95 -1.49
N SER A 197 -17.78 15.36 -1.71
CA SER A 197 -18.44 16.47 -1.01
C SER A 197 -18.63 16.27 0.50
N ASN A 198 -18.42 15.04 0.99
CA ASN A 198 -18.43 14.71 2.41
C ASN A 198 -17.02 14.72 3.03
N GLY A 199 -16.00 15.16 2.31
CA GLY A 199 -14.60 15.20 2.74
C GLY A 199 -13.85 13.87 2.61
N THR A 200 -14.48 12.81 2.08
CA THR A 200 -13.78 11.55 1.78
C THR A 200 -12.91 11.68 0.54
N VAL A 201 -11.72 11.09 0.58
CA VAL A 201 -10.87 10.88 -0.60
C VAL A 201 -10.99 9.42 -1.04
N GLN A 202 -11.22 9.20 -2.33
CA GLN A 202 -11.19 7.86 -2.92
C GLN A 202 -10.27 7.81 -4.13
N LEU A 203 -9.70 6.63 -4.37
CA LEU A 203 -8.98 6.26 -5.58
C LEU A 203 -9.86 5.31 -6.38
N GLN A 204 -10.26 5.70 -7.58
CA GLN A 204 -10.78 4.78 -8.58
C GLN A 204 -9.69 4.49 -9.60
N TYR A 205 -9.58 3.24 -10.03
CA TYR A 205 -8.66 2.90 -11.11
C TYR A 205 -9.30 1.95 -12.09
N ILE A 206 -8.76 1.96 -13.30
CA ILE A 206 -9.00 0.96 -14.32
C ILE A 206 -7.69 0.59 -14.99
N GLN A 207 -7.45 -0.71 -15.13
CA GLN A 207 -6.26 -1.30 -15.71
C GLN A 207 -6.67 -2.28 -16.79
N THR A 208 -6.32 -1.98 -18.03
CA THR A 208 -6.61 -2.81 -19.20
C THR A 208 -5.33 -3.49 -19.65
N ILE A 209 -5.33 -4.82 -19.66
CA ILE A 209 -4.23 -5.67 -20.11
C ILE A 209 -4.70 -6.39 -21.36
N ILE A 210 -3.93 -6.30 -22.44
CA ILE A 210 -4.14 -7.12 -23.64
C ILE A 210 -3.23 -8.33 -23.53
N LEU A 211 -3.83 -9.48 -23.28
CA LEU A 211 -3.19 -10.78 -23.27
C LEU A 211 -3.29 -11.42 -24.65
N GLN A 212 -2.39 -12.34 -24.97
CA GLN A 212 -2.47 -13.17 -26.15
C GLN A 212 -2.34 -14.65 -25.76
N PHE A 213 -3.35 -15.42 -26.13
CA PHE A 213 -3.39 -16.87 -25.95
C PHE A 213 -3.31 -17.58 -27.30
N SER A 214 -2.83 -18.84 -27.29
CA SER A 214 -2.98 -19.72 -28.45
C SER A 214 -4.30 -20.49 -28.33
N ILE A 215 -5.29 -20.13 -29.14
CA ILE A 215 -6.61 -20.79 -29.17
C ILE A 215 -6.76 -21.47 -30.51
N GLY A 216 -6.89 -22.81 -30.51
CA GLY A 216 -6.95 -23.59 -31.75
C GLY A 216 -5.69 -23.46 -32.64
N GLY A 217 -4.54 -23.13 -32.04
CA GLY A 217 -3.29 -22.90 -32.76
C GLY A 217 -3.13 -21.50 -33.34
N ALA A 218 -4.10 -20.60 -33.15
CA ALA A 218 -4.04 -19.21 -33.60
C ALA A 218 -3.80 -18.24 -32.42
N PRO A 219 -2.92 -17.24 -32.59
CA PRO A 219 -2.76 -16.17 -31.60
C PRO A 219 -4.05 -15.36 -31.52
N THR A 220 -4.66 -15.32 -30.34
CA THR A 220 -5.92 -14.63 -30.09
C THR A 220 -5.71 -13.64 -28.95
N GLN A 221 -6.03 -12.37 -29.20
CA GLN A 221 -5.99 -11.33 -28.16
C GLN A 221 -7.19 -11.45 -27.23
N PHE A 222 -6.94 -11.13 -25.97
CA PHE A 222 -7.92 -11.16 -24.90
C PHE A 222 -7.73 -9.93 -24.01
N SER A 223 -8.78 -9.14 -23.86
CA SER A 223 -8.83 -7.98 -22.99
C SER A 223 -9.16 -8.43 -21.57
N HIS A 224 -8.22 -8.22 -20.66
CA HIS A 224 -8.42 -8.41 -19.23
C HIS A 224 -8.44 -7.04 -18.57
N ILE A 225 -9.59 -6.67 -17.99
CA ILE A 225 -9.80 -5.38 -17.35
C ILE A 225 -9.99 -5.61 -15.86
N ASP A 226 -9.22 -4.88 -15.06
CA ASP A 226 -9.42 -4.75 -13.62
C ASP A 226 -9.85 -3.31 -13.30
N ALA A 227 -10.82 -3.16 -12.41
CA ALA A 227 -11.35 -1.86 -12.01
C ALA A 227 -11.89 -1.92 -10.58
N ASN A 228 -11.49 -0.96 -9.75
CA ASN A 228 -11.95 -0.90 -8.37
C ASN A 228 -12.01 0.53 -7.81
N THR A 229 -12.74 0.67 -6.70
CA THR A 229 -12.78 1.87 -5.85
C THR A 229 -12.15 1.55 -4.50
N LEU A 230 -11.13 2.31 -4.15
CA LEU A 230 -10.45 2.25 -2.85
C LEU A 230 -10.72 3.54 -2.10
N GLN A 231 -11.00 3.43 -0.81
CA GLN A 231 -11.07 4.59 0.07
C GLN A 231 -9.72 4.78 0.73
N LEU A 232 -9.28 6.03 0.86
CA LEU A 232 -8.13 6.33 1.68
C LEU A 232 -8.46 5.94 3.13
N VAL A 233 -7.72 4.98 3.66
CA VAL A 233 -7.77 4.58 5.07
C VAL A 233 -6.50 5.07 5.73
N ASP A 234 -6.66 5.97 6.69
CA ASP A 234 -5.59 6.40 7.60
C ASP A 234 -5.35 5.32 8.68
N GLU A 235 -5.18 4.06 8.27
CA GLU A 235 -4.93 2.93 9.18
C GLU A 235 -3.66 2.18 8.75
N LYS A 236 -2.70 2.04 9.67
CA LYS A 236 -1.44 1.31 9.48
C LYS A 236 -1.44 0.04 10.32
N PHE A 237 -1.18 -1.11 9.69
CA PHE A 237 -1.01 -2.39 10.39
C PHE A 237 0.47 -2.66 10.68
N VAL A 238 0.77 -3.11 11.91
CA VAL A 238 2.13 -3.41 12.36
C VAL A 238 2.16 -4.67 13.20
N GLN A 239 3.16 -5.50 12.96
CA GLN A 239 3.47 -6.64 13.82
C GLN A 239 4.35 -6.19 14.97
N VAL A 240 3.99 -6.59 16.20
CA VAL A 240 4.78 -6.36 17.41
C VAL A 240 5.23 -7.71 17.95
N ASN A 241 6.53 -7.96 17.94
CA ASN A 241 7.12 -9.21 18.43
C ASN A 241 7.32 -9.16 19.94
N SER A 242 7.01 -10.24 20.67
CA SER A 242 7.15 -10.26 22.14
C SER A 242 8.60 -10.27 22.61
N ASN A 243 9.55 -10.66 21.76
CA ASN A 243 10.97 -10.76 22.10
C ASN A 243 11.80 -9.50 21.78
N GLN A 244 11.15 -8.38 21.46
CA GLN A 244 11.80 -7.12 21.10
C GLN A 244 11.30 -5.94 21.95
N SER A 245 12.22 -5.18 22.51
CA SER A 245 11.90 -3.97 23.28
C SER A 245 11.61 -2.78 22.36
N TRP A 246 10.64 -1.94 22.75
CA TRP A 246 10.34 -0.62 22.17
C TRP A 246 10.47 -0.53 20.65
N GLN A 247 9.71 -1.35 19.93
CA GLN A 247 9.71 -1.42 18.47
C GLN A 247 9.15 -0.11 17.89
N SER A 248 9.98 0.61 17.13
CA SER A 248 9.51 1.79 16.38
C SER A 248 8.63 1.33 15.23
N ILE A 249 7.43 1.88 15.16
CA ILE A 249 6.44 1.49 14.14
C ILE A 249 6.38 2.46 12.96
N GLY A 250 7.31 3.41 12.89
CA GLY A 250 7.36 4.42 11.83
C GLY A 250 6.13 5.34 11.81
N VAL A 251 5.60 5.68 13.00
CA VAL A 251 4.53 6.65 13.20
C VAL A 251 5.05 7.74 14.14
N THR A 252 4.86 9.00 13.75
CA THR A 252 5.18 10.17 14.59
C THR A 252 3.88 10.79 15.07
N VAL A 253 3.70 10.82 16.38
CA VAL A 253 2.54 11.44 17.04
C VAL A 253 2.81 12.93 17.18
N SER A 254 1.80 13.75 16.85
CA SER A 254 1.78 15.18 17.11
C SER A 254 0.88 15.47 18.32
N SER A 255 1.21 16.50 19.09
CA SER A 255 0.39 16.93 20.24
C SER A 255 -1.03 17.35 19.85
N GLU A 256 -1.25 17.70 18.58
CA GLU A 256 -2.55 18.11 18.03
C GLU A 256 -3.31 16.97 17.35
N LYS A 257 -2.63 15.85 17.05
CA LYS A 257 -3.18 14.70 16.33
C LYS A 257 -2.78 13.40 17.04
N PRO A 258 -3.52 13.01 18.08
CA PRO A 258 -3.32 11.71 18.71
C PRO A 258 -3.73 10.60 17.75
N VAL A 259 -3.05 9.45 17.82
CA VAL A 259 -3.36 8.27 17.01
C VAL A 259 -4.12 7.25 17.86
N VAL A 260 -4.97 6.44 17.22
CA VAL A 260 -5.72 5.36 17.90
C VAL A 260 -5.02 4.03 17.65
N ILE A 261 -4.76 3.28 18.73
CA ILE A 261 -4.06 2.00 18.68
C ILE A 261 -5.02 0.88 19.07
N THR A 262 -5.13 -0.15 18.23
CA THR A 262 -6.08 -1.25 18.42
C THR A 262 -5.43 -2.61 18.14
N TYR A 263 -5.61 -3.58 19.02
CA TYR A 263 -5.25 -4.97 18.76
C TYR A 263 -6.19 -5.59 17.73
N LYS A 264 -5.65 -6.34 16.77
CA LYS A 264 -6.45 -7.02 15.73
C LYS A 264 -6.39 -8.53 15.84
N SER A 265 -5.19 -9.09 15.97
CA SER A 265 -5.00 -10.55 16.03
C SER A 265 -3.60 -10.93 16.53
N GLY A 266 -3.33 -12.23 16.61
CA GLY A 266 -2.08 -12.78 17.14
C GLY A 266 -2.14 -12.99 18.65
N GLN A 267 -1.21 -13.78 19.16
CA GLN A 267 -1.09 -14.06 20.59
C GLN A 267 0.39 -14.17 20.94
N TRP A 268 0.72 -13.88 22.19
CA TRP A 268 2.08 -13.98 22.71
C TRP A 268 2.12 -14.39 24.18
N THR A 269 3.31 -14.66 24.70
CA THR A 269 3.55 -14.81 26.14
C THR A 269 4.85 -14.11 26.52
N ALA A 270 4.86 -13.57 27.75
CA ALA A 270 6.03 -13.04 28.44
C ALA A 270 6.73 -14.10 29.32
N ASP A 271 6.05 -15.23 29.55
CA ASP A 271 6.60 -16.33 30.34
C ASP A 271 5.86 -17.62 29.94
N PRO A 272 6.50 -18.54 29.19
CA PRO A 272 5.91 -19.83 28.80
C PRO A 272 5.59 -20.75 29.97
N SER A 273 6.10 -20.49 31.17
CA SER A 273 5.75 -21.25 32.39
C SER A 273 4.48 -20.70 33.06
N SER A 274 4.07 -19.48 32.71
CA SER A 274 2.83 -18.86 33.18
C SER A 274 1.63 -19.29 32.32
N ASN A 275 0.40 -19.08 32.83
CA ASN A 275 -0.85 -19.33 32.09
C ASN A 275 -0.99 -20.78 31.53
N ASN A 276 -0.37 -21.75 32.19
CA ASN A 276 -0.26 -23.14 31.72
C ASN A 276 0.39 -23.26 30.31
N GLY A 277 1.28 -22.35 29.95
CA GLY A 277 1.97 -22.29 28.66
C GLY A 277 1.13 -21.76 27.50
N ASN A 278 -0.11 -21.30 27.75
CA ASN A 278 -0.95 -20.73 26.71
C ASN A 278 -0.56 -19.28 26.41
N LEU A 279 -0.46 -18.97 25.12
CA LEU A 279 -0.36 -17.60 24.64
C LEU A 279 -1.67 -16.84 24.93
N TYR A 280 -1.56 -15.53 25.07
CA TYR A 280 -2.67 -14.62 25.36
C TYR A 280 -2.66 -13.43 24.41
N ASP A 281 -3.77 -12.70 24.40
CA ASP A 281 -3.97 -11.49 23.58
C ASP A 281 -3.23 -10.28 24.17
N ALA A 282 -3.52 -9.10 23.63
CA ALA A 282 -2.86 -7.87 24.03
C ALA A 282 -3.21 -7.41 25.46
N ASN A 283 -4.23 -7.97 26.13
CA ASN A 283 -4.51 -7.67 27.55
C ASN A 283 -3.53 -8.35 28.51
N GLY A 284 -2.66 -9.24 28.02
CA GLY A 284 -1.69 -9.94 28.85
C GLY A 284 -2.27 -11.09 29.67
N ASN A 285 -1.44 -11.67 30.53
CA ASN A 285 -1.83 -12.74 31.43
C ASN A 285 -2.69 -12.21 32.58
N SER A 286 -4.00 -12.45 32.52
CA SER A 286 -4.95 -12.02 33.56
C SER A 286 -4.69 -12.59 34.97
N ASN A 287 -3.86 -13.63 35.10
CA ASN A 287 -3.51 -14.23 36.40
C ASN A 287 -2.27 -13.59 37.04
N VAL A 288 -1.57 -12.70 36.34
CA VAL A 288 -0.30 -12.11 36.80
C VAL A 288 -0.34 -10.60 36.63
N THR A 289 -0.54 -9.87 37.71
CA THR A 289 -0.36 -8.42 37.76
C THR A 289 1.05 -8.10 38.25
N VAL A 290 1.81 -7.33 37.48
CA VAL A 290 3.19 -6.98 37.83
C VAL A 290 3.21 -5.79 38.78
N THR A 291 3.98 -5.88 39.86
CA THR A 291 4.13 -4.81 40.87
C THR A 291 5.58 -4.36 41.02
N GLN A 292 6.52 -5.04 40.36
CA GLN A 292 7.95 -4.80 40.43
C GLN A 292 8.33 -3.52 39.67
N SER A 293 9.20 -2.69 40.25
CA SER A 293 9.55 -1.37 39.70
C SER A 293 10.41 -1.40 38.43
N GLY A 294 11.02 -2.53 38.09
CA GLY A 294 11.79 -2.69 36.84
C GLY A 294 10.92 -2.97 35.61
N TYR A 295 9.60 -3.20 35.79
CA TYR A 295 8.68 -3.32 34.66
C TYR A 295 8.32 -1.95 34.08
N PRO A 296 8.10 -1.84 32.76
CA PRO A 296 7.72 -0.58 32.11
C PRO A 296 6.48 0.07 32.71
N ILE A 297 5.46 -0.74 33.03
CA ILE A 297 4.23 -0.30 33.69
C ILE A 297 3.91 -1.26 34.83
N GLN A 298 3.73 -0.71 36.03
CA GLN A 298 3.29 -1.42 37.22
C GLN A 298 1.76 -1.46 37.32
N ASN A 299 1.24 -2.42 38.07
CA ASN A 299 -0.18 -2.64 38.36
C ASN A 299 -1.04 -2.93 37.11
N VAL A 300 -0.41 -3.52 36.09
CA VAL A 300 -1.09 -4.05 34.90
C VAL A 300 -0.67 -5.49 34.67
N ASN A 301 -1.34 -6.21 33.79
CA ASN A 301 -1.01 -7.61 33.53
C ASN A 301 0.39 -7.75 32.91
N MET A 302 1.09 -8.80 33.31
CA MET A 302 2.32 -9.24 32.65
C MET A 302 2.00 -9.60 31.21
N GLY A 303 2.81 -9.11 30.28
CA GLY A 303 2.62 -9.35 28.86
C GLY A 303 1.50 -8.55 28.19
N ALA A 304 0.94 -7.53 28.85
CA ALA A 304 0.02 -6.61 28.19
C ALA A 304 0.75 -5.78 27.12
N LEU A 305 0.06 -5.39 26.04
CA LEU A 305 0.58 -4.45 25.06
C LEU A 305 0.65 -3.04 25.66
N ILE A 306 1.81 -2.41 25.53
CA ILE A 306 2.07 -1.06 26.01
C ILE A 306 2.68 -0.20 24.90
N GLY A 307 2.47 1.10 25.00
CA GLY A 307 2.98 2.10 24.07
C GLY A 307 3.80 3.15 24.78
N LYS A 308 4.64 3.85 24.00
CA LYS A 308 5.35 5.04 24.43
C LYS A 308 5.49 6.01 23.26
N VAL A 309 5.29 7.30 23.50
CA VAL A 309 5.54 8.35 22.52
C VAL A 309 6.84 9.06 22.90
N GLY A 310 7.84 9.05 22.03
CA GLY A 310 9.13 9.71 22.28
C GLY A 310 9.78 9.28 23.61
N SER A 311 10.08 10.27 24.46
CA SER A 311 10.65 10.06 25.80
C SER A 311 9.61 10.14 26.93
N TYR A 312 8.32 10.27 26.61
CA TYR A 312 7.26 10.34 27.62
C TYR A 312 7.07 9.01 28.35
N PRO A 313 6.41 8.98 29.52
CA PRO A 313 6.11 7.74 30.22
C PRO A 313 5.27 6.77 29.36
N PRO A 314 5.49 5.45 29.50
CA PRO A 314 4.71 4.46 28.78
C PRO A 314 3.25 4.40 29.28
N PHE A 315 2.36 3.91 28.44
CA PHE A 315 0.93 3.79 28.72
C PHE A 315 0.40 2.41 28.30
N LEU A 316 -0.63 1.93 29.00
CA LEU A 316 -1.30 0.66 28.71
C LEU A 316 -2.18 0.81 27.47
N ILE A 317 -2.07 -0.15 26.55
CA ILE A 317 -2.95 -0.24 25.37
C ILE A 317 -3.92 -1.41 25.53
N GLY A 318 -3.43 -2.58 25.93
CA GLY A 318 -4.27 -3.79 25.98
C GLY A 318 -4.84 -4.13 24.61
N ASN A 319 -6.07 -4.65 24.56
CA ASN A 319 -6.77 -4.87 23.29
C ASN A 319 -7.23 -3.58 22.58
N GLY A 320 -7.18 -2.42 23.25
CA GLY A 320 -7.67 -1.17 22.69
C GLY A 320 -9.19 -1.13 22.44
N PRO A 321 -9.69 -0.12 21.70
CA PRO A 321 -8.92 1.01 21.14
C PRO A 321 -8.43 1.97 22.22
N VAL A 322 -7.19 2.45 22.12
CA VAL A 322 -6.60 3.47 23.02
C VAL A 322 -6.02 4.62 22.20
N LEU A 323 -6.35 5.86 22.57
CA LEU A 323 -5.71 7.07 22.06
C LEU A 323 -4.35 7.27 22.72
N THR A 324 -3.34 7.71 21.94
CA THR A 324 -2.09 8.18 22.53
C THR A 324 -2.35 9.32 23.52
N PRO A 325 -1.64 9.39 24.66
CA PRO A 325 -1.92 10.39 25.68
C PRO A 325 -1.79 11.82 25.15
N ALA A 326 -2.72 12.69 25.56
CA ALA A 326 -2.79 14.07 25.10
C ALA A 326 -1.50 14.86 25.39
N GLY A 327 -1.12 15.74 24.47
CA GLY A 327 0.04 16.62 24.62
C GLY A 327 1.40 15.94 24.40
N GLN A 328 1.44 14.64 24.11
CA GLN A 328 2.68 13.95 23.76
C GLN A 328 3.00 14.11 22.27
N SER A 329 4.29 14.16 21.96
CA SER A 329 4.80 14.26 20.59
C SER A 329 6.08 13.46 20.43
N GLY A 330 6.24 12.76 19.31
CA GLY A 330 7.43 11.96 19.02
C GLY A 330 7.10 10.62 18.36
N PHE A 331 8.12 9.78 18.18
CA PHE A 331 7.91 8.44 17.61
C PHE A 331 7.09 7.56 18.54
N LEU A 332 6.06 6.91 18.00
CA LEU A 332 5.33 5.87 18.70
C LEU A 332 6.16 4.57 18.67
N GLN A 333 6.34 3.98 19.85
CA GLN A 333 6.99 2.69 20.05
C GLN A 333 6.04 1.75 20.79
N LEU A 334 5.99 0.49 20.38
CA LEU A 334 5.17 -0.54 21.01
C LEU A 334 6.04 -1.64 21.63
N CYS A 335 5.57 -2.24 22.72
CA CYS A 335 6.28 -3.30 23.42
C CYS A 335 5.33 -4.19 24.22
N ILE A 336 5.80 -5.37 24.60
CA ILE A 336 5.19 -6.20 25.62
C ILE A 336 5.55 -5.65 27.02
N ASN A 337 4.61 -5.66 27.97
CA ASN A 337 4.89 -5.27 29.35
C ASN A 337 5.58 -6.42 30.09
N ASP A 338 6.91 -6.42 30.04
CA ASP A 338 7.75 -7.48 30.58
C ASP A 338 9.06 -6.91 31.17
N ASP A 339 9.86 -7.75 31.79
CA ASP A 339 11.17 -7.45 32.37
C ASP A 339 12.23 -7.12 31.30
N LEU A 340 12.12 -5.93 30.71
CA LEU A 340 12.95 -5.49 29.57
C LEU A 340 14.46 -5.50 29.89
N ASN A 341 14.83 -5.37 31.16
CA ASN A 341 16.20 -5.26 31.64
C ASN A 341 16.75 -6.57 32.25
N LYS A 342 15.95 -7.65 32.29
CA LYS A 342 16.33 -8.94 32.90
C LYS A 342 16.66 -8.83 34.40
N GLU A 343 15.92 -8.00 35.12
CA GLU A 343 16.08 -7.79 36.57
C GLU A 343 15.49 -8.92 37.42
N PHE A 344 14.49 -9.65 36.91
CA PHE A 344 13.70 -10.62 37.65
C PHE A 344 13.60 -12.00 36.98
N GLY A 345 14.00 -12.13 35.71
CA GLY A 345 13.93 -13.39 34.98
C GLY A 345 14.75 -13.42 33.69
N ALA A 346 14.26 -14.16 32.70
CA ALA A 346 14.88 -14.27 31.38
C ALA A 346 14.71 -13.00 30.52
N GLY A 347 13.90 -12.04 31.01
CA GLY A 347 13.41 -10.89 30.24
C GLY A 347 12.81 -11.35 28.92
N LEU A 348 13.07 -10.63 27.83
CA LEU A 348 12.43 -10.91 26.54
C LEU A 348 12.87 -12.23 25.84
N THR A 349 13.78 -13.01 26.41
CA THR A 349 14.44 -14.11 25.66
C THR A 349 13.64 -15.41 25.57
N ASP A 350 12.71 -15.64 26.50
CA ASP A 350 11.78 -16.76 26.50
C ASP A 350 10.38 -16.36 26.02
N ASN A 351 10.20 -15.10 25.60
CA ASN A 351 8.95 -14.62 25.02
C ASN A 351 8.69 -15.27 23.66
N ILE A 352 7.44 -15.69 23.44
CA ILE A 352 7.00 -16.37 22.22
C ILE A 352 5.82 -15.63 21.63
N GLY A 353 5.76 -15.53 20.30
CA GLY A 353 4.62 -15.01 19.57
C GLY A 353 4.73 -13.53 19.20
N SER A 354 3.64 -13.03 18.60
CA SER A 354 3.56 -11.65 18.12
C SER A 354 2.10 -11.23 18.00
N LEU A 355 1.85 -9.92 17.99
CA LEU A 355 0.54 -9.31 17.81
C LEU A 355 0.49 -8.52 16.50
N GLN A 356 -0.68 -8.49 15.85
CA GLN A 356 -1.00 -7.57 14.78
C GLN A 356 -1.83 -6.41 15.33
N ILE A 357 -1.32 -5.20 15.18
CA ILE A 357 -1.87 -3.97 15.73
C ILE A 357 -2.23 -3.03 14.59
N SER A 358 -3.35 -2.33 14.69
CA SER A 358 -3.64 -1.21 13.81
C SER A 358 -3.46 0.13 14.49
N ILE A 359 -3.02 1.10 13.70
CA ILE A 359 -2.79 2.48 14.09
C ILE A 359 -3.62 3.36 13.18
N GLN A 360 -4.68 3.95 13.71
CA GLN A 360 -5.43 4.98 13.01
C GLN A 360 -4.74 6.33 13.22
N LEU A 361 -4.31 6.96 12.12
CA LEU A 361 -3.46 8.16 12.12
C LEU A 361 -4.22 9.47 12.31
#